data_AF-A0A7V2AUP0-F1
#
_entry.id   AF-A0A7V2AUP0-F1
#
_cell.length_a   1.000
_cell.length_b   1.000
_cell.length_c   1.000
_cell.angle_alpha   90.00
_cell.angle_beta   90.00
_cell.angle_gamma   90.00
#
_symmetry.space_group_name_H-M   'P 1'
#
loop_
_entity.id
_entity.type
_entity.pdbx_description
1 polymer ?
#
loop_
_entity_poly.entity_id
_entity_poly.type
_entity_poly.pdbx_seq_one_letter_code
_entity_poly.pdbx_strand_id
1 'polypeptide(L)' 'MSHLFFAFANPSGAEGGPSLLTSFIPILLLFVIFYFLLIRPQQKKQKQHLELISNLRRGDKVVTNGGLYGTVVDVKDHV' A
#
# COMPACT_ATOMS: atom_id res chain seq x y z
N MET A 1 -1.49 -37.42 3.26
CA MET A 1 -1.43 -36.34 4.28
C MET A 1 -0.16 -36.49 5.14
N SER A 2 1.10 -36.39 4.74
CA SER A 2 1.81 -35.60 3.72
C SER A 2 1.78 -34.08 3.97
N HIS A 3 2.99 -33.51 4.15
CA HIS A 3 3.43 -32.11 3.99
C HIS A 3 3.08 -30.97 4.97
N LEU A 4 2.19 -31.13 5.97
CA LEU A 4 1.83 -29.97 6.83
C LEU A 4 2.80 -29.67 8.00
N PHE A 5 3.84 -30.47 8.23
CA PHE A 5 4.78 -30.28 9.35
C PHE A 5 6.13 -29.63 8.94
N PHE A 6 6.39 -29.44 7.65
CA PHE A 6 7.70 -28.98 7.15
C PHE A 6 7.78 -27.48 6.82
N ALA A 7 6.69 -26.72 6.98
CA ALA A 7 6.64 -25.30 6.59
C ALA A 7 7.20 -24.31 7.63
N PHE A 8 7.80 -24.78 8.74
CA PHE A 8 8.51 -23.93 9.71
C PHE A 8 9.92 -24.41 10.05
N ALA A 9 10.51 -25.29 9.23
CA ALA A 9 11.92 -25.63 9.32
C ALA A 9 12.76 -24.44 8.79
N ASN A 10 13.09 -23.56 9.72
CA ASN A 10 14.13 -22.53 9.62
C ASN A 10 15.44 -23.15 9.08
N PRO A 11 15.97 -22.73 7.92
CA PRO A 11 17.30 -23.15 7.50
C PRO A 11 18.30 -22.25 8.22
N SER A 12 18.80 -22.70 9.36
CA SER A 12 20.01 -22.12 9.97
C SER A 12 20.83 -23.25 10.55
N GLY A 13 21.79 -23.72 9.76
CA GLY A 13 22.87 -24.57 10.27
C GLY A 13 23.76 -23.80 11.23
N ALA A 14 24.52 -24.59 12.00
CA ALA A 14 25.60 -24.22 12.91
C ALA A 14 25.21 -23.57 14.25
N GLU A 15 25.31 -24.41 15.29
CA GLU A 15 25.78 -24.17 16.65
C GLU A 15 25.89 -22.70 17.14
N GLY A 16 25.06 -22.37 18.13
CA GLY A 16 25.02 -21.07 18.81
C GLY A 16 23.58 -20.58 18.88
N GLY A 17 22.97 -20.58 20.07
CA GLY A 17 21.60 -20.10 20.26
C GLY A 17 21.37 -18.75 19.60
N PRO A 18 20.20 -18.51 18.97
CA PRO A 18 20.01 -17.37 18.09
C PRO A 18 20.32 -16.07 18.83
N SER A 19 21.35 -15.37 18.38
CA SER A 19 21.65 -14.01 18.80
C SER A 19 20.39 -13.17 18.64
N LEU A 20 20.07 -12.32 19.63
CA LEU A 20 18.85 -11.50 19.63
C LEU A 20 18.67 -10.76 18.29
N LEU A 21 19.76 -10.30 17.67
CA LEU A 21 19.75 -9.69 16.34
C LEU A 21 19.14 -10.61 15.26
N THR A 22 19.49 -11.90 15.25
CA THR A 22 18.97 -12.88 14.29
C THR A 22 17.49 -13.17 14.51
N SER A 23 17.01 -13.12 15.77
CA SER A 23 15.60 -13.31 16.10
C SER A 23 14.68 -12.15 15.68
N PHE A 24 15.20 -10.92 15.58
CA PHE A 24 14.40 -9.76 15.14
C PHE A 24 14.30 -9.63 13.60
N ILE A 25 15.18 -10.29 12.84
CA ILE A 25 15.17 -10.28 11.36
C ILE A 25 13.77 -10.62 10.78
N PRO A 26 13.11 -11.74 11.14
CA PRO A 26 11.81 -12.08 10.56
C PRO A 26 10.70 -11.07 10.90
N ILE A 27 10.73 -10.50 12.11
CA ILE A 27 9.75 -9.46 12.53
C ILE A 27 9.96 -8.19 11.72
N LEU A 28 11.20 -7.74 11.58
CA LEU A 28 11.55 -6.52 10.84
C LEU A 28 11.24 -6.68 9.34
N LEU A 29 11.53 -7.85 8.76
CA LEU A 29 11.19 -8.20 7.39
C LEU A 29 9.68 -8.16 7.15
N LEU A 30 8.88 -8.70 8.07
CA LEU A 30 7.41 -8.65 8.00
C LEU A 30 6.89 -7.21 8.03
N PHE A 31 7.41 -6.39 8.95
CA PHE A 31 7.07 -4.95 9.03
C PHE A 31 7.43 -4.22 7.74
N VAL A 32 8.61 -4.48 7.17
CA VAL A 32 9.05 -3.87 5.91
C VAL A 32 8.12 -4.27 4.76
N ILE A 33 7.73 -5.54 4.67
CA ILE A 33 6.79 -6.00 3.65
C ILE A 33 5.43 -5.31 3.82
N PHE A 34 4.81 -5.35 5.01
CA PHE A 34 3.50 -4.73 5.22
C PHE A 34 3.55 -3.21 5.04
N TYR A 35 4.61 -2.55 5.50
CA TYR A 35 4.83 -1.12 5.28
C TYR A 35 4.88 -0.82 3.77
N PHE A 36 5.71 -1.54 3.02
CA PHE A 36 5.82 -1.31 1.58
C PHE A 36 4.51 -1.61 0.85
N LEU A 37 3.84 -2.71 1.20
CA LEU A 37 2.62 -3.16 0.54
C LEU A 37 1.43 -2.26 0.84
N LEU A 38 1.33 -1.61 2.01
CA LEU A 38 0.20 -0.73 2.34
C LEU A 38 0.50 0.74 2.01
N ILE A 39 1.68 1.25 2.35
CA ILE A 39 2.01 2.67 2.17
C ILE A 39 2.14 3.03 0.69
N ARG A 40 2.74 2.15 -0.13
CA ARG A 40 2.94 2.41 -1.56
C ARG A 40 1.62 2.52 -2.35
N PRO A 41 0.65 1.59 -2.22
CA PRO A 41 -0.63 1.75 -2.91
C PRO A 41 -1.46 2.90 -2.34
N GLN A 42 -1.34 3.20 -1.04
CA GLN A 42 -2.06 4.34 -0.45
C GLN A 42 -1.56 5.66 -1.04
N GLN A 43 -0.24 5.87 -1.11
CA GLN A 43 0.35 7.02 -1.78
C GLN A 43 -0.06 7.10 -3.25
N LYS A 44 -0.09 5.96 -3.96
CA LYS A 44 -0.52 5.92 -5.37
C LYS A 44 -1.97 6.35 -5.54
N LYS A 45 -2.89 5.87 -4.71
CA LYS A 45 -4.32 6.26 -4.75
C LYS A 45 -4.51 7.75 -4.44
N GLN A 46 -3.80 8.27 -3.44
CA GLN A 46 -3.85 9.70 -3.10
C GLN A 46 -3.35 10.56 -4.26
N LYS A 47 -2.19 10.22 -4.84
CA LYS A 47 -1.64 10.93 -6.01
C LYS A 47 -2.60 10.92 -7.20
N GLN A 48 -3.18 9.75 -7.52
CA GLN A 48 -4.16 9.64 -8.61
C GLN A 48 -5.40 10.49 -8.37
N HIS A 49 -5.87 10.56 -7.13
CA HIS A 49 -7.02 11.40 -6.79
C HIS A 49 -6.71 12.89 -6.92
N LEU A 50 -5.53 13.31 -6.44
CA LEU A 50 -5.04 14.68 -6.58
C LEU A 50 -4.82 15.06 -8.04
N GLU A 51 -4.22 14.17 -8.84
CA GLU A 51 -4.05 14.36 -10.28
C GLU A 51 -5.39 14.47 -11.02
N LEU A 52 -6.39 13.66 -10.63
CA LEU A 52 -7.72 13.75 -11.23
C LEU A 52 -8.30 15.15 -10.98
N ILE A 53 -8.27 15.62 -9.73
CA ILE A 53 -8.79 16.95 -9.36
C ILE A 53 -8.00 18.07 -10.06
N SER A 54 -6.66 17.99 -10.08
CA SER A 54 -5.81 19.03 -10.67
C SER A 54 -5.97 19.14 -12.18
N ASN A 55 -6.36 18.06 -12.86
CA ASN A 55 -6.62 18.07 -14.29
C ASN A 55 -8.05 18.49 -14.65
N LEU A 56 -8.93 18.72 -13.67
CA LEU A 56 -10.28 19.20 -13.95
C LEU A 56 -10.24 20.65 -14.44
N ARG A 57 -10.92 20.90 -15.56
CA ARG A 57 -11.08 22.21 -16.16
C ARG A 57 -12.55 22.56 -16.26
N ARG A 58 -12.81 23.87 -16.38
CA ARG A 58 -14.14 24.37 -16.68
C ARG A 58 -14.64 23.78 -18.00
N GLY A 59 -15.84 23.21 -17.98
CA GLY A 59 -16.45 22.54 -19.13
C GLY A 59 -16.27 21.02 -19.16
N ASP A 60 -15.48 20.43 -18.24
CA ASP A 60 -15.31 18.99 -18.19
C ASP A 60 -16.58 18.29 -17.69
N LYS A 61 -16.93 17.17 -18.33
CA LYS A 61 -18.01 16.29 -17.88
C LYS A 61 -17.45 15.30 -16.87
N VAL A 62 -18.01 15.29 -15.68
CA VAL A 62 -17.54 14.46 -14.57
C VAL A 62 -18.68 13.63 -14.00
N VAL A 63 -18.32 12.47 -13.46
CA VAL A 63 -19.22 11.62 -12.68
C VAL A 63 -18.71 11.59 -11.26
N THR A 64 -19.56 12.02 -10.33
CA THR A 64 -19.23 11.97 -8.91
C THR A 64 -19.37 10.55 -8.37
N ASN A 65 -18.76 10.26 -7.22
CA ASN A 65 -18.88 8.95 -6.55
C ASN A 65 -20.33 8.55 -6.23
N GLY A 66 -21.25 9.52 -6.17
CA GLY A 66 -22.69 9.29 -5.98
C GLY A 66 -23.46 9.01 -7.28
N GLY A 67 -22.80 8.92 -8.43
CA GLY A 67 -23.43 8.67 -9.73
C GLY A 67 -24.04 9.89 -10.40
N LEU A 68 -23.78 11.10 -9.89
CA LEU A 68 -24.26 12.34 -10.50
C LEU A 68 -23.38 12.70 -11.69
N TYR A 69 -24.02 12.88 -12.85
CA TYR A 69 -23.40 13.39 -14.07
C TYR A 69 -23.56 14.90 -14.13
N GLY A 70 -22.45 15.63 -14.28
CA GLY A 70 -22.47 17.09 -14.33
C GLY A 70 -21.31 17.66 -15.12
N THR A 71 -21.39 18.96 -15.38
CA THR A 71 -20.33 19.73 -16.06
C THR A 71 -19.69 20.70 -15.08
N VAL A 72 -18.36 20.76 -15.05
CA VAL A 72 -17.61 21.64 -14.16
C VAL A 72 -17.81 23.10 -14.57
N VAL A 73 -18.45 23.90 -13.73
CA VAL A 73 -18.73 25.33 -14.00
C VAL A 73 -17.63 26.27 -13.54
N ASP A 74 -16.86 25.88 -12.52
CA ASP A 74 -15.71 26.60 -11.96
C ASP A 74 -14.90 25.64 -11.07
N VAL A 75 -13.59 25.86 -10.94
CA VAL A 75 -12.70 25.06 -10.07
C VAL A 75 -12.00 26.01 -9.10
N LYS A 76 -12.24 25.84 -7.80
CA LYS A 76 -11.58 26.59 -6.74
C LYS A 76 -10.72 25.67 -5.89
N ASP A 77 -9.41 25.90 -5.90
CA ASP A 77 -8.49 25.26 -4.97
C ASP A 77 -8.82 25.70 -3.54
N HIS A 78 -9.16 24.74 -2.69
CA HIS A 78 -9.18 24.93 -1.25
C HIS A 78 -8.03 24.09 -0.69
N VAL A 79 -7.03 24.80 -0.14
CA VAL A 79 -5.85 24.25 0.53
C VAL A 79 -6.25 23.64 1.87
#